data_AF-A0A5B6UH40-F1
#
_entry.id   AF-A0A5B6UH40-F1
#
_cell.length_a   1.000
_cell.length_b   1.000
_cell.length_c   1.000
_cell.angle_alpha   90.00
_cell.angle_beta   90.00
_cell.angle_gamma   90.00
#
_symmetry.space_group_name_H-M   'P 1'
#
loop_
_entity.id
_entity.type
_entity.pdbx_description
1 polymer ?
#
loop_
_entity_poly.entity_id
_entity_poly.type
_entity_poly.pdbx_seq_one_letter_code
_entity_poly.pdbx_strand_id
1 'polypeptide(L)'
;MNAGKFPTLVTHQESLESKVNETKAMVKFQLKKVLCMGVAVGNVAMEEKQIFQNVQMSVNFLVSLLKKNWQNVRCLYLKSTMGPSNRIF
;
A
#
# COMPACT_ATOMS: atom_id res chain seq x y z
N MET A 1 -11.49 -13.68 -15.66
CA MET A 1 -10.43 -12.76 -16.13
C MET A 1 -9.25 -12.90 -15.20
N ASN A 2 -8.16 -13.50 -15.68
CA ASN A 2 -6.99 -13.92 -14.91
C ASN A 2 -6.47 -12.80 -14.02
N ALA A 3 -6.67 -12.95 -12.70
CA ALA A 3 -6.01 -12.12 -11.71
C ALA A 3 -4.51 -12.35 -11.86
N GLY A 4 -3.76 -11.30 -12.24
CA GLY A 4 -2.30 -11.31 -12.34
C GLY A 4 -1.61 -11.50 -10.98
N LYS A 5 -1.91 -12.62 -10.33
CA LYS A 5 -1.29 -13.12 -9.10
C LYS A 5 -0.23 -14.11 -9.54
N PHE A 6 0.93 -13.59 -9.93
CA PHE A 6 2.10 -14.44 -10.09
C PHE A 6 2.39 -15.13 -8.75
N PRO A 7 2.60 -16.45 -8.72
CA PRO A 7 2.95 -17.17 -7.51
C PRO A 7 4.16 -16.49 -6.87
N THR A 8 4.03 -16.12 -5.61
CA THR A 8 5.20 -15.66 -4.84
C THR A 8 6.05 -16.90 -4.57
N LEU A 9 7.38 -16.80 -4.73
CA LEU A 9 8.28 -17.94 -4.49
C LEU A 9 8.12 -18.39 -3.03
N VAL A 10 7.74 -19.65 -2.81
CA VAL A 10 7.60 -20.24 -1.47
C VAL A 10 8.69 -21.30 -1.32
N THR A 11 9.51 -21.18 -0.27
CA THR A 11 10.51 -22.18 0.11
C THR A 11 9.86 -23.24 1.01
N HIS A 12 10.37 -24.48 0.99
CA HIS A 12 9.80 -25.61 1.76
C HIS A 12 9.79 -25.42 3.29
N GLN A 13 10.42 -24.36 3.81
CA GLN A 13 10.51 -24.04 5.23
C GLN A 13 9.40 -23.11 5.74
N GLU A 14 8.63 -22.47 4.85
CA GLU A 14 7.60 -21.50 5.25
C GLU A 14 6.19 -22.07 5.02
N SER A 15 5.30 -21.91 6.01
CA SER A 15 3.89 -22.25 5.85
C SER A 15 3.21 -21.29 4.86
N LEU A 16 2.49 -21.87 3.90
CA LEU A 16 1.70 -21.12 2.91
C LEU A 16 0.70 -20.16 3.58
N GLU A 17 0.10 -20.55 4.71
CA GLU A 17 -0.83 -19.68 5.45
C GLU A 17 -0.14 -18.44 6.01
N SER A 18 1.03 -18.59 6.61
CA SER A 18 1.81 -17.48 7.14
C SER A 18 2.22 -16.51 6.03
N LYS A 19 2.72 -17.04 4.90
CA LYS A 19 3.11 -16.21 3.74
C LYS A 19 1.93 -15.49 3.11
N VAL A 20 0.77 -16.13 3.06
CA VAL A 20 -0.47 -15.52 2.58
C VAL A 20 -0.92 -14.40 3.53
N ASN A 21 -0.81 -14.59 4.84
CA ASN A 21 -1.15 -13.55 5.81
C ASN A 21 -0.21 -12.35 5.72
N GLU A 22 1.10 -12.59 5.59
CA GLU A 22 2.08 -11.53 5.33
C GLU A 22 1.79 -10.80 4.01
N THR A 23 1.50 -11.54 2.94
CA THR A 23 1.22 -10.94 1.63
C THR A 23 -0.10 -10.17 1.62
N LYS A 24 -1.08 -10.57 2.44
CA LYS A 24 -2.35 -9.83 2.64
C LYS A 24 -2.14 -8.56 3.47
N ALA A 25 -1.23 -8.60 4.45
CA ALA A 25 -0.89 -7.45 5.28
C ALA A 25 0.10 -6.49 4.59
N MET A 26 0.81 -6.97 3.56
CA MET A 26 1.74 -6.17 2.80
C MET A 26 1.03 -5.27 1.79
N VAL A 27 1.33 -3.98 1.90
CA VAL A 27 0.86 -2.96 0.98
C VAL A 27 1.62 -3.06 -0.35
N LYS A 28 1.04 -3.71 -1.37
CA LYS A 28 1.64 -3.83 -2.71
C LYS A 28 1.30 -2.62 -3.59
N PHE A 29 2.29 -1.78 -3.84
CA PHE A 29 2.23 -0.76 -4.89
C PHE A 29 2.56 -1.40 -6.26
N GLN A 30 1.54 -1.63 -7.09
CA GLN A 30 1.78 -1.95 -8.51
C GLN A 30 1.91 -0.65 -9.30
N LEU A 31 3.15 -0.31 -9.68
CA LEU A 31 3.42 0.72 -10.67
C LEU A 31 2.86 0.28 -12.02
N LYS A 32 1.65 0.73 -12.34
CA LYS A 32 1.05 0.63 -13.67
C LYS A 32 1.30 1.94 -14.43
N LYS A 33 1.05 1.94 -15.74
CA LYS A 33 1.15 3.14 -16.60
C LYS A 33 -0.01 4.13 -16.35
N VAL A 34 -0.32 4.40 -15.08
CA VAL A 34 -1.38 5.29 -14.59
C VAL A 34 -0.79 6.29 -13.62
N LEU A 35 -1.33 7.51 -13.63
CA LEU A 35 -0.82 8.63 -12.84
C LEU A 35 -1.33 8.63 -11.38
N CYS A 36 -2.38 7.85 -11.10
CA CYS A 36 -3.01 7.78 -9.77
C CYS A 36 -3.02 6.33 -9.30
N MET A 37 -2.59 6.09 -8.06
CA MET A 37 -2.61 4.77 -7.43
C MET A 37 -3.35 4.85 -6.09
N GLY A 38 -4.32 3.96 -5.91
CA GLY A 38 -5.08 3.83 -4.66
C GLY A 38 -4.59 2.63 -3.88
N VAL A 39 -4.33 2.83 -2.59
CA VAL A 39 -3.76 1.80 -1.71
C VAL A 39 -4.46 1.82 -0.36
N ALA A 40 -4.81 0.64 0.14
CA ALA A 40 -5.39 0.48 1.47
C ALA A 40 -4.27 0.39 2.51
N VAL A 41 -4.31 1.29 3.49
CA VAL A 41 -3.27 1.47 4.52
C VAL A 41 -3.77 1.10 5.94
N GLY A 42 -5.04 0.70 6.08
CA GLY A 42 -5.61 0.30 7.36
C GLY A 42 -7.06 -0.18 7.26
N ASN A 43 -7.57 -0.72 8.36
CA ASN A 43 -8.96 -1.16 8.55
C ASN A 43 -9.54 -0.53 9.83
N VAL A 44 -10.86 -0.50 9.96
CA VAL A 44 -11.61 0.08 11.09
C VAL A 44 -11.27 -0.59 12.43
N ALA A 45 -10.80 -1.84 12.42
CA ALA A 45 -10.39 -2.57 13.62
C ALA A 45 -8.95 -2.23 14.11
N MET A 46 -8.19 -1.41 13.38
CA MET A 46 -6.84 -0.99 13.78
C MET A 46 -6.87 0.29 14.60
N GLU A 47 -5.90 0.44 15.50
CA GLU A 47 -5.74 1.64 16.31
C GLU A 47 -5.23 2.82 15.47
N GLU A 48 -5.64 4.04 15.81
CA GLU A 48 -5.26 5.27 15.08
C GLU A 48 -3.74 5.44 14.97
N LYS A 49 -3.00 5.11 16.03
CA LYS A 49 -1.53 5.18 16.04
C LYS A 49 -0.90 4.23 15.01
N GLN A 50 -1.44 3.02 14.87
CA GLN A 50 -0.98 2.06 13.89
C GLN A 50 -1.31 2.53 12.47
N ILE A 51 -2.50 3.08 12.24
CA ILE A 51 -2.91 3.63 10.95
C ILE A 51 -1.98 4.79 10.54
N PHE A 52 -1.64 5.69 11.47
CA PHE A 52 -0.73 6.79 11.20
C PHE A 52 0.66 6.29 10.78
N GLN A 53 1.22 5.32 11.50
CA GLN A 53 2.49 4.70 11.14
C GLN A 53 2.43 4.02 9.77
N ASN A 54 1.35 3.29 9.48
CA ASN A 54 1.15 2.63 8.19
C ASN A 54 1.07 3.63 7.04
N VAL A 55 0.36 4.75 7.22
CA VAL A 55 0.28 5.84 6.22
C VAL A 55 1.67 6.41 5.97
N GLN A 56 2.43 6.75 7.02
CA GLN A 56 3.75 7.34 6.89
C GLN A 56 4.74 6.39 6.19
N MET A 57 4.77 5.11 6.58
CA MET A 57 5.60 4.10 5.91
C MET A 57 5.22 3.92 4.44
N SER A 58 3.92 3.88 4.14
CA SER A 58 3.41 3.72 2.77
C SER A 58 3.80 4.89 1.86
N VAL A 59 3.68 6.13 2.36
CA VAL A 59 4.08 7.33 1.62
C VAL A 59 5.60 7.37 1.41
N ASN A 60 6.38 7.09 2.45
CA ASN A 60 7.85 7.07 2.35
C ASN A 60 8.36 6.01 1.37
N PHE A 61 7.76 4.80 1.42
CA PHE A 61 8.09 3.75 0.46
C PHE A 61 7.75 4.17 -0.97
N LEU A 62 6.56 4.73 -1.21
CA LEU A 62 6.17 5.24 -2.53
C LEU A 62 7.16 6.30 -3.06
N VAL A 63 7.53 7.26 -2.21
CA VAL A 63 8.49 8.33 -2.56
C VAL A 63 9.87 7.75 -2.90
N SER A 64 10.32 6.72 -2.18
CA SER A 64 11.62 6.07 -2.43
C SER A 64 11.69 5.34 -3.78
N LEU A 65 10.56 4.91 -4.33
CA LEU A 65 10.48 4.27 -5.65
C LEU A 65 10.55 5.27 -6.82
N LEU A 66 10.32 6.56 -6.56
CA LEU A 66 10.30 7.59 -7.59
C LEU A 66 11.70 8.19 -7.78
N LYS A 67 12.18 8.24 -9.03
CA LYS A 67 13.51 8.78 -9.39
C LYS A 67 13.79 10.23 -8.93
N LYS A 68 12.75 11.03 -8.66
CA LYS A 68 12.85 12.41 -8.15
C LYS A 68 12.11 12.60 -6.81
N ASN A 69 11.79 11.50 -6.12
CA ASN A 69 11.15 11.49 -4.81
C ASN A 69 9.90 12.39 -4.76
N TRP A 70 9.88 13.39 -3.87
CA TRP A 70 8.76 14.29 -3.63
C TRP A 70 8.43 15.23 -4.81
N GLN A 71 9.38 15.53 -5.70
CA GLN A 71 9.09 16.38 -6.87
C GLN A 71 8.13 15.71 -7.86
N ASN A 72 8.07 14.38 -7.87
CA ASN A 72 7.13 13.60 -8.67
C ASN A 72 5.76 13.43 -7.98
N VAL A 73 5.61 13.87 -6.72
CA VAL A 73 4.36 13.77 -5.97
C VAL A 73 3.72 15.14 -5.92
N ARG A 74 2.70 15.36 -6.75
CA ARG A 74 1.99 16.65 -6.83
C ARG A 74 0.95 16.81 -5.73
N CYS A 75 0.16 15.77 -5.46
CA CYS A 75 -0.85 15.79 -4.40
C CYS A 75 -0.95 14.42 -3.72
N LEU A 76 -1.31 14.42 -2.43
CA LEU A 76 -1.66 13.21 -1.67
C LEU A 76 -3.04 13.37 -1.06
N TYR A 77 -3.90 12.38 -1.32
CA TYR A 77 -5.27 12.32 -0.81
C TYR A 77 -5.43 11.13 0.13
N LEU A 78 -5.90 11.40 1.34
CA LEU A 78 -6.31 10.38 2.29
C LEU A 78 -7.84 10.32 2.30
N LYS A 79 -8.36 9.17 1.88
CA LYS A 79 -9.80 8.90 1.83
C LYS A 79 -10.14 7.76 2.77
N SER A 80 -11.26 7.88 3.46
CA SER A 80 -11.92 6.76 4.14
C SER A 80 -12.95 6.13 3.20
N THR A 81 -13.39 4.90 3.50
CA THR A 81 -14.33 4.14 2.64
C THR A 81 -15.67 4.86 2.43
N MET A 82 -16.11 5.65 3.41
CA MET A 82 -17.41 6.33 3.40
C MET A 82 -17.33 7.82 3.80
N GLY A 83 -16.15 8.41 3.85
CA GLY A 83 -15.96 9.80 4.28
C GLY A 83 -15.32 10.70 3.23
N PRO A 84 -15.24 12.00 3.53
CA PRO A 84 -14.65 12.98 2.62
C PRO A 84 -13.15 12.73 2.41
N SER A 85 -12.65 13.10 1.23
CA SER A 85 -11.24 13.03 0.89
C SER A 85 -10.48 14.22 1.49
N ASN A 86 -9.47 13.95 2.30
CA ASN A 86 -8.61 14.98 2.89
C ASN A 86 -7.32 15.09 2.08
N ARG A 87 -6.97 16.31 1.65
CA ARG A 87 -5.71 16.58 0.96
C ARG A 87 -4.62 16.89 1.97
N ILE A 88 -3.53 16.13 1.92
CA ILE A 88 -2.37 16.28 2.82
C ILE A 88 -1.24 17.06 2.14
N PHE A 89 -1.13 16.94 0.81
CA PHE A 89 -0.15 17.63 -0.03
C PHE A 89 -0.78 18.02 -1.36
#